data_AF-A0A9W9F5G6-F1
#
_entry.id   AF-A0A9W9F5G6-F1
#
_cell.length_a   1.000
_cell.length_b   1.000
_cell.length_c   1.000
_cell.angle_alpha   90.00
_cell.angle_beta   90.00
_cell.angle_gamma   90.00
#
_symmetry.space_group_name_H-M   'P 1'
#
loop_
_entity.id
_entity.type
_entity.pdbx_description
1 polymer ?
#
loop_
_entity_poly.entity_id
_entity_poly.type
_entity_poly.pdbx_seq_one_letter_code
_entity_poly.pdbx_strand_id
1 'polypeptide(L)'
;MVDAGYIEPTNGQGYVFKGNRYVCIKVIPETIIDQIKSLVKAGFEKVDAIIPVPQNKGEIWVFSGTQHARIDFGNDSIVFGPAPIAENWPSLVKLGFSTIDAIFPTPGQPNYAYVFNKDKYARITLTPGKPESDIYWGPAAISKHWPNLANAGFTAVDTVIPVPGVPSDGYFFQGDQYIRLTVEPDQTQTKVVFGPASVKKHWPSLDNL
;
A
#
# COMPACT_ATOMS: atom_id res chain seq x y z
N MET A 1 -13.89 4.75 -2.79
CA MET A 1 -12.83 3.75 -2.89
C MET A 1 -11.75 4.17 -1.91
N VAL A 2 -11.08 3.23 -1.25
CA VAL A 2 -9.89 3.55 -0.45
C VAL A 2 -8.68 3.36 -1.37
N ASP A 3 -7.75 4.29 -1.36
CA ASP A 3 -6.65 4.34 -2.31
C ASP A 3 -5.33 3.87 -1.69
N ALA A 4 -5.01 4.22 -0.44
CA ALA A 4 -3.78 3.77 0.22
C ALA A 4 -3.93 3.58 1.74
N GLY A 5 -3.02 2.79 2.32
CA GLY A 5 -2.90 2.57 3.77
C GLY A 5 -1.46 2.62 4.25
N TYR A 6 -1.18 3.31 5.36
CA TYR A 6 0.15 3.35 6.00
C TYR A 6 0.02 3.25 7.52
N ILE A 7 0.92 2.53 8.19
CA ILE A 7 1.04 2.57 9.65
C ILE A 7 2.39 3.21 10.00
N GLU A 8 2.36 4.31 10.73
CA GLU A 8 3.56 4.99 11.24
C GLU A 8 4.20 4.13 12.35
N PRO A 9 5.40 3.56 12.15
CA PRO A 9 6.02 2.65 13.10
C PRO A 9 6.32 3.28 14.46
N THR A 10 6.52 4.60 14.51
CA THR A 10 6.94 5.28 15.74
C THR A 10 5.81 5.53 16.73
N ASN A 11 4.57 5.71 16.25
CA ASN A 11 3.42 6.04 17.09
C ASN A 11 2.22 5.06 16.93
N GLY A 12 2.30 4.15 15.95
CA GLY A 12 1.27 3.16 15.64
C GLY A 12 -0.02 3.75 15.08
N GLN A 13 0.02 4.98 14.55
CA GLN A 13 -1.09 5.60 13.84
C GLN A 13 -1.20 5.02 12.43
N GLY A 14 -2.38 4.50 12.08
CA GLY A 14 -2.69 4.16 10.70
C GLY A 14 -3.17 5.38 9.92
N TYR A 15 -2.99 5.40 8.62
CA TYR A 15 -3.39 6.47 7.71
C TYR A 15 -4.04 5.83 6.50
N VAL A 16 -5.22 6.31 6.13
CA VAL A 16 -6.05 5.75 5.07
C VAL A 16 -6.42 6.83 4.10
N PHE A 17 -5.99 6.71 2.86
CA PHE A 17 -6.14 7.73 1.83
C PHE A 17 -7.32 7.40 0.91
N LYS A 18 -8.08 8.42 0.47
CA LYS A 18 -9.18 8.38 -0.50
C LYS A 18 -9.25 9.72 -1.23
N GLY A 19 -9.05 9.71 -2.54
CA GLY A 19 -8.82 10.89 -3.37
C GLY A 19 -7.65 11.71 -2.84
N ASN A 20 -7.93 12.99 -2.59
CA ASN A 20 -6.98 13.94 -2.00
C ASN A 20 -7.09 14.04 -0.46
N ARG A 21 -7.86 13.15 0.18
CA ARG A 21 -8.11 13.15 1.63
C ARG A 21 -7.57 11.88 2.28
N TYR A 22 -7.33 11.91 3.59
CA TYR A 22 -7.01 10.73 4.37
C TYR A 22 -7.61 10.78 5.79
N VAL A 23 -7.65 9.62 6.46
CA VAL A 23 -8.00 9.51 7.88
C VAL A 23 -6.90 8.80 8.61
N CYS A 24 -6.51 9.34 9.76
CA CYS A 24 -5.65 8.63 10.69
C CYS A 24 -6.47 7.61 11.51
N ILE A 25 -6.27 6.31 11.28
CA ILE A 25 -6.70 5.22 12.19
C ILE A 25 -5.78 5.22 13.41
N LYS A 26 -5.94 6.23 14.26
CA LYS A 26 -5.76 6.32 15.73
C LYS A 26 -5.90 7.80 16.16
N VAL A 27 -6.92 8.49 15.60
CA VAL A 27 -7.34 9.90 15.78
C VAL A 27 -6.49 10.85 14.91
N ILE A 28 -6.98 11.54 13.86
CA ILE A 28 -8.12 12.47 13.73
C ILE A 28 -8.86 12.24 12.37
N PRO A 29 -10.20 12.23 12.32
CA PRO A 29 -10.97 12.30 11.06
C PRO A 29 -10.73 13.62 10.31
N GLU A 30 -10.75 13.62 8.96
CA GLU A 30 -10.64 14.82 8.11
C GLU A 30 -9.23 15.42 7.93
N THR A 31 -8.20 14.58 7.79
CA THR A 31 -6.86 15.07 7.45
C THR A 31 -6.70 15.09 5.92
N ILE A 32 -6.34 16.22 5.32
CA ILE A 32 -6.22 16.36 3.85
C ILE A 32 -4.75 16.19 3.46
N ILE A 33 -4.43 15.72 2.24
CA ILE A 33 -3.03 15.71 1.72
C ILE A 33 -2.34 17.06 1.99
N ASP A 34 -3.08 18.17 1.95
CA ASP A 34 -2.66 19.53 2.28
C ASP A 34 -1.97 19.71 3.64
N GLN A 35 -2.19 18.79 4.59
CA GLN A 35 -1.56 18.82 5.91
C GLN A 35 -0.21 18.07 5.95
N ILE A 36 0.08 17.23 4.95
CA ILE A 36 1.41 16.62 4.75
C ILE A 36 2.13 17.45 3.69
N LYS A 37 2.89 18.44 4.14
CA LYS A 37 3.50 19.46 3.27
C LYS A 37 4.43 18.85 2.24
N SER A 38 5.10 17.76 2.58
CA SER A 38 5.97 17.03 1.67
C SER A 38 5.22 16.39 0.50
N LEU A 39 3.99 15.89 0.68
CA LEU A 39 3.16 15.37 -0.41
C LEU A 39 2.67 16.48 -1.33
N VAL A 40 2.21 17.60 -0.76
CA VAL A 40 1.82 18.79 -1.52
C VAL A 40 3.00 19.31 -2.34
N LYS A 41 4.18 19.43 -1.70
CA LYS A 41 5.40 19.88 -2.36
C LYS A 41 5.87 18.90 -3.45
N ALA A 42 5.58 17.61 -3.31
CA ALA A 42 5.81 16.61 -4.35
C ALA A 42 4.81 16.71 -5.50
N GLY A 43 3.77 17.55 -5.38
CA GLY A 43 2.74 17.73 -6.41
C GLY A 43 1.80 16.53 -6.53
N PHE A 44 1.68 15.70 -5.50
CA PHE A 44 0.80 14.53 -5.53
C PHE A 44 -0.64 14.94 -5.24
N GLU A 45 -1.51 14.80 -6.24
CA GLU A 45 -2.95 15.05 -6.10
C GLU A 45 -3.68 13.94 -5.34
N LYS A 46 -3.13 12.72 -5.40
CA LYS A 46 -3.60 11.51 -4.70
C LYS A 46 -2.43 10.61 -4.31
N VAL A 47 -2.67 9.65 -3.45
CA VAL A 47 -1.69 8.60 -3.11
C VAL A 47 -2.31 7.23 -3.40
N ASP A 48 -1.66 6.47 -4.26
CA ASP A 48 -2.13 5.13 -4.67
C ASP A 48 -1.50 4.01 -3.83
N ALA A 49 -0.28 4.20 -3.33
CA ALA A 49 0.37 3.19 -2.49
C ALA A 49 1.44 3.80 -1.59
N ILE A 50 1.62 3.24 -0.40
CA ILE A 50 2.67 3.61 0.53
C ILE A 50 3.34 2.35 1.07
N ILE A 51 4.67 2.36 1.16
CA ILE A 51 5.42 1.32 1.87
C ILE A 51 6.56 1.92 2.70
N PRO A 52 6.84 1.39 3.91
CA PRO A 52 8.03 1.79 4.66
C PRO A 52 9.32 1.46 3.91
N VAL A 53 10.31 2.34 4.01
CA VAL A 53 11.66 2.06 3.49
C VAL A 53 12.36 1.11 4.46
N PRO A 54 12.84 -0.07 4.00
CA PRO A 54 13.52 -1.00 4.90
C PRO A 54 14.75 -0.34 5.52
N GLN A 55 14.94 -0.55 6.83
CA GLN A 55 16.09 -0.06 7.62
C GLN A 55 16.16 1.47 7.81
N ASN A 56 15.27 2.26 7.20
CA ASN A 56 15.16 3.70 7.39
C ASN A 56 13.85 4.01 8.14
N LYS A 57 13.90 4.00 9.47
CA LYS A 57 12.70 4.26 10.30
C LYS A 57 12.15 5.66 10.01
N GLY A 58 10.84 5.76 9.82
CA GLY A 58 10.15 7.02 9.52
C GLY A 58 10.21 7.43 8.04
N GLU A 59 11.00 6.75 7.21
CA GLU A 59 10.99 6.98 5.76
C GLU A 59 9.99 6.05 5.06
N ILE A 60 9.29 6.60 4.07
CA ILE A 60 8.31 5.89 3.25
C ILE A 60 8.56 6.16 1.77
N TRP A 61 8.28 5.16 0.94
CA TRP A 61 8.02 5.39 -0.48
C TRP A 61 6.53 5.59 -0.68
N VAL A 62 6.19 6.64 -1.41
CA VAL A 62 4.83 7.02 -1.79
C VAL A 62 4.73 6.96 -3.30
N PHE A 63 3.68 6.33 -3.81
CA PHE A 63 3.40 6.20 -5.24
C PHE A 63 2.12 6.95 -5.60
N SER A 64 2.15 7.65 -6.72
CA SER A 64 1.03 8.43 -7.25
C SER A 64 1.09 8.44 -8.78
N GLY A 65 0.13 7.78 -9.43
CA GLY A 65 0.13 7.55 -10.86
C GLY A 65 1.41 6.85 -11.31
N THR A 66 2.14 7.49 -12.22
CA THR A 66 3.42 7.01 -12.75
C THR A 66 4.64 7.53 -11.98
N GLN A 67 4.41 8.25 -10.88
CA GLN A 67 5.44 8.91 -10.08
C GLN A 67 5.58 8.24 -8.72
N HIS A 68 6.75 8.45 -8.09
CA HIS A 68 6.98 8.11 -6.71
C HIS A 68 7.85 9.16 -6.01
N ALA A 69 7.82 9.19 -4.68
CA ALA A 69 8.73 9.97 -3.86
C ALA A 69 9.15 9.16 -2.63
N ARG A 70 10.33 9.46 -2.10
CA ARG A 70 10.74 9.02 -0.76
C ARG A 70 10.60 10.18 0.21
N ILE A 71 9.84 9.98 1.26
CA ILE A 71 9.51 11.00 2.24
C ILE A 71 9.98 10.55 3.61
N ASP A 72 10.64 11.44 4.33
CA ASP A 72 10.82 11.33 5.77
C ASP A 72 9.53 11.86 6.39
N PHE A 73 8.68 10.93 6.81
CA PHE A 73 7.34 11.22 7.30
C PHE A 73 7.38 11.92 8.66
N GLY A 74 8.34 11.54 9.52
CA GLY A 74 8.50 12.13 10.84
C GLY A 74 8.87 13.62 10.77
N ASN A 75 9.70 14.00 9.80
CA ASN A 75 10.10 15.39 9.57
C ASN A 75 9.24 16.11 8.50
N ASP A 76 8.24 15.44 7.91
CA ASP A 76 7.43 15.92 6.79
C ASP A 76 8.28 16.56 5.68
N SER A 77 9.27 15.80 5.18
CA SER A 77 10.22 16.29 4.17
C SER A 77 10.48 15.30 3.05
N ILE A 78 10.75 15.82 1.85
CA ILE A 78 11.08 14.99 0.67
C ILE A 78 12.56 14.64 0.74
N VAL A 79 12.85 13.33 0.77
CA VAL A 79 14.22 12.79 0.72
C VAL A 79 14.65 12.51 -0.72
N PHE A 80 13.72 12.08 -1.58
CA PHE A 80 13.96 11.85 -3.01
C PHE A 80 12.67 11.99 -3.82
N GLY A 81 12.80 12.43 -5.08
CA GLY A 81 11.68 12.62 -5.99
C GLY A 81 10.96 13.96 -5.80
N PRO A 82 9.75 14.12 -6.38
CA PRO A 82 9.03 13.12 -7.17
C PRO A 82 9.82 12.71 -8.42
N ALA A 83 9.81 11.43 -8.77
CA ALA A 83 10.50 10.91 -9.94
C ALA A 83 9.70 9.78 -10.62
N PRO A 84 9.88 9.54 -11.93
CA PRO A 84 9.16 8.49 -12.64
C PRO A 84 9.46 7.10 -12.11
N ILE A 85 8.42 6.28 -11.98
CA ILE A 85 8.54 4.83 -11.68
C ILE A 85 9.39 4.15 -12.76
N ALA A 86 9.16 4.53 -14.03
CA ALA A 86 9.84 3.94 -15.18
C ALA A 86 11.37 4.11 -15.20
N GLU A 87 11.90 5.08 -14.45
CA GLU A 87 13.34 5.33 -14.38
C GLU A 87 13.99 4.70 -13.15
N ASN A 88 13.22 4.48 -12.07
CA ASN A 88 13.76 4.18 -10.75
C ASN A 88 13.41 2.78 -10.25
N TRP A 89 12.32 2.18 -10.74
CA TRP A 89 11.82 0.87 -10.30
C TRP A 89 11.94 -0.17 -11.42
N PRO A 90 13.15 -0.70 -11.69
CA PRO A 90 13.37 -1.62 -12.80
C PRO A 90 12.55 -2.90 -12.70
N SER A 91 12.24 -3.39 -11.50
CA SER A 91 11.32 -4.52 -11.31
C SER A 91 9.93 -4.23 -11.87
N LEU A 92 9.35 -3.06 -11.57
CA LEU A 92 8.02 -2.66 -12.03
C LEU A 92 7.98 -2.48 -13.55
N VAL A 93 9.04 -1.91 -14.13
CA VAL A 93 9.18 -1.82 -15.60
C VAL A 93 9.22 -3.20 -16.25
N LYS A 94 10.03 -4.13 -15.73
CA LYS A 94 10.10 -5.52 -16.22
C LYS A 94 8.76 -6.25 -16.09
N LEU A 95 7.96 -5.94 -15.07
CA LEU A 95 6.60 -6.46 -14.88
C LEU A 95 5.56 -5.82 -15.81
N GLY A 96 5.88 -4.69 -16.44
CA GLY A 96 4.93 -3.87 -17.19
C GLY A 96 3.96 -3.08 -16.30
N PHE A 97 4.31 -2.87 -15.02
CA PHE A 97 3.50 -2.13 -14.06
C PHE A 97 3.92 -0.65 -14.09
N SER A 98 3.18 0.17 -14.85
CA SER A 98 3.42 1.62 -14.92
C SER A 98 2.89 2.40 -13.72
N THR A 99 2.01 1.77 -12.94
CA THR A 99 1.39 2.29 -11.71
C THR A 99 1.35 1.17 -10.67
N ILE A 100 1.02 1.51 -9.43
CA ILE A 100 0.76 0.54 -8.37
C ILE A 100 -0.64 0.81 -7.85
N ASP A 101 -1.48 -0.22 -7.78
CA ASP A 101 -2.81 -0.10 -7.18
C ASP A 101 -2.71 -0.38 -5.67
N ALA A 102 -1.91 -1.38 -5.28
CA ALA A 102 -1.64 -1.64 -3.88
C ALA A 102 -0.25 -2.20 -3.64
N ILE A 103 0.28 -1.98 -2.45
CA ILE A 103 1.54 -2.57 -1.99
C ILE A 103 1.42 -3.07 -0.56
N PHE A 104 1.96 -4.25 -0.29
CA PHE A 104 1.93 -4.86 1.03
C PHE A 104 3.32 -5.43 1.39
N PRO A 105 3.95 -5.02 2.50
CA PRO A 105 5.20 -5.63 2.96
C PRO A 105 5.03 -7.14 3.09
N THR A 106 6.04 -7.92 2.68
CA THR A 106 5.98 -9.36 2.96
C THR A 106 6.21 -9.61 4.44
N PRO A 107 5.29 -10.28 5.16
CA PRO A 107 5.44 -10.50 6.59
C PRO A 107 6.73 -11.25 6.93
N GLY A 108 7.42 -10.79 7.97
CA GLY A 108 8.70 -11.34 8.40
C GLY A 108 9.87 -11.13 7.43
N GLN A 109 9.66 -10.49 6.28
CA GLN A 109 10.67 -10.32 5.23
C GLN A 109 10.73 -8.84 4.78
N PRO A 110 11.36 -7.96 5.58
CA PRO A 110 11.24 -6.51 5.44
C PRO A 110 11.78 -5.96 4.11
N ASN A 111 12.64 -6.70 3.42
CA ASN A 111 13.20 -6.30 2.13
C ASN A 111 12.38 -6.85 0.94
N TYR A 112 11.10 -7.18 1.15
CA TYR A 112 10.23 -7.71 0.12
C TYR A 112 8.83 -7.13 0.23
N ALA A 113 8.16 -7.00 -0.91
CA ALA A 113 6.77 -6.56 -0.96
C ALA A 113 5.99 -7.29 -2.04
N TYR A 114 4.69 -7.48 -1.78
CA TYR A 114 3.71 -7.77 -2.81
C TYR A 114 3.26 -6.46 -3.44
N VAL A 115 3.28 -6.40 -4.76
CA VAL A 115 2.82 -5.26 -5.55
C VAL A 115 1.67 -5.73 -6.42
N PHE A 116 0.54 -5.02 -6.37
CA PHE A 116 -0.67 -5.33 -7.12
C PHE A 116 -0.86 -4.28 -8.23
N ASN A 117 -1.23 -4.75 -9.42
CA ASN A 117 -1.64 -3.92 -10.54
C ASN A 117 -2.72 -4.66 -11.33
N LYS A 118 -3.92 -4.09 -11.36
CA LYS A 118 -5.13 -4.65 -11.97
C LYS A 118 -5.39 -6.06 -11.44
N ASP A 119 -5.46 -7.04 -12.33
CA ASP A 119 -5.74 -8.44 -12.03
C ASP A 119 -4.50 -9.26 -11.62
N LYS A 120 -3.33 -8.60 -11.54
CA LYS A 120 -2.04 -9.27 -11.28
C LYS A 120 -1.37 -8.76 -10.01
N TYR A 121 -0.49 -9.61 -9.49
CA TYR A 121 0.46 -9.22 -8.48
C TYR A 121 1.84 -9.82 -8.77
N ALA A 122 2.86 -9.23 -8.16
CA ALA A 122 4.22 -9.76 -8.13
C ALA A 122 4.80 -9.58 -6.74
N ARG A 123 5.88 -10.30 -6.46
CA ARG A 123 6.71 -10.09 -5.29
C ARG A 123 8.05 -9.54 -5.71
N ILE A 124 8.43 -8.39 -5.16
CA ILE A 124 9.68 -7.70 -5.49
C ILE A 124 10.60 -7.63 -4.27
N THR A 125 11.89 -7.44 -4.51
CA THR A 125 12.84 -7.02 -3.48
C THR A 125 12.75 -5.50 -3.27
N LEU A 126 13.10 -5.06 -2.07
CA LEU A 126 13.25 -3.66 -1.68
C LEU A 126 14.69 -3.44 -1.22
N THR A 127 15.37 -2.48 -1.83
CA THR A 127 16.73 -2.12 -1.42
C THR A 127 16.66 -0.99 -0.40
N PRO A 128 17.27 -1.12 0.80
CA PRO A 128 17.27 -0.06 1.80
C PRO A 128 17.71 1.29 1.22
N GLY A 129 16.85 2.29 1.36
CA GLY A 129 17.09 3.66 0.91
C GLY A 129 17.25 3.85 -0.60
N LYS A 130 16.85 2.88 -1.42
CA LYS A 130 17.13 2.83 -2.85
C LYS A 130 15.96 2.22 -3.65
N PRO A 131 15.46 2.87 -4.71
CA PRO A 131 14.33 2.35 -5.50
C PRO A 131 14.70 1.11 -6.35
N GLU A 132 16.00 0.83 -6.50
CA GLU A 132 16.50 -0.39 -7.13
C GLU A 132 15.83 -1.63 -6.52
N SER A 133 15.19 -2.41 -7.38
CA SER A 133 14.35 -3.54 -6.99
C SER A 133 14.41 -4.60 -8.08
N ASP A 134 14.29 -5.87 -7.69
CA ASP A 134 14.23 -7.02 -8.59
C ASP A 134 12.96 -7.81 -8.38
N ILE A 135 12.58 -8.57 -9.41
CA ILE A 135 11.45 -9.49 -9.34
C ILE A 135 11.90 -10.73 -8.58
N TYR A 136 11.31 -10.98 -7.42
CA TYR A 136 11.48 -12.23 -6.70
C TYR A 136 10.55 -13.32 -7.24
N TRP A 137 9.30 -12.96 -7.54
CA TRP A 137 8.31 -13.89 -8.10
C TRP A 137 7.20 -13.15 -8.85
N GLY A 138 6.60 -13.80 -9.85
CA GLY A 138 5.49 -13.26 -10.64
C GLY A 138 5.92 -12.61 -11.96
N PRO A 139 5.00 -11.90 -12.65
CA PRO A 139 3.65 -11.59 -12.23
C PRO A 139 2.72 -12.80 -12.35
N ALA A 140 1.68 -12.87 -11.53
CA ALA A 140 0.64 -13.87 -11.65
C ALA A 140 -0.74 -13.30 -11.35
N ALA A 141 -1.78 -14.00 -11.80
CA ALA A 141 -3.17 -13.59 -11.57
C ALA A 141 -3.54 -13.73 -10.09
N ILE A 142 -4.16 -12.69 -9.54
CA ILE A 142 -4.67 -12.69 -8.15
C ILE A 142 -5.65 -13.84 -7.95
N SER A 143 -6.56 -14.03 -8.91
CA SER A 143 -7.58 -15.08 -8.89
C SER A 143 -7.05 -16.52 -8.75
N LYS A 144 -5.78 -16.76 -9.09
CA LYS A 144 -5.14 -18.08 -9.04
C LYS A 144 -4.29 -18.30 -7.79
N HIS A 145 -3.70 -17.23 -7.25
CA HIS A 145 -2.68 -17.32 -6.20
C HIS A 145 -3.10 -16.69 -4.87
N TRP A 146 -4.25 -16.01 -4.84
CA TRP A 146 -4.86 -15.47 -3.64
C TRP A 146 -6.27 -16.06 -3.46
N PRO A 147 -6.38 -17.35 -3.10
CA PRO A 147 -7.66 -18.06 -3.10
C PRO A 147 -8.71 -17.41 -2.20
N ASN A 148 -8.31 -16.85 -1.05
CA ASN A 148 -9.27 -16.15 -0.18
C ASN A 148 -9.77 -14.83 -0.75
N LEU A 149 -8.94 -14.11 -1.53
CA LEU A 149 -9.40 -12.93 -2.28
C LEU A 149 -10.34 -13.37 -3.41
N ALA A 150 -9.96 -14.39 -4.17
CA ALA A 150 -10.76 -14.92 -5.27
C ALA A 150 -12.13 -15.44 -4.80
N ASN A 151 -12.17 -16.20 -3.70
CA ASN A 151 -13.39 -16.72 -3.09
C ASN A 151 -14.29 -15.59 -2.55
N ALA A 152 -13.70 -14.46 -2.16
CA ALA A 152 -14.42 -13.25 -1.78
C ALA A 152 -14.87 -12.39 -2.97
N GLY A 153 -14.63 -12.82 -4.22
CA GLY A 153 -15.03 -12.11 -5.43
C GLY A 153 -14.09 -10.96 -5.83
N PHE A 154 -12.87 -10.93 -5.28
CA PHE A 154 -11.86 -9.95 -5.70
C PHE A 154 -11.27 -10.38 -7.04
N THR A 155 -11.25 -9.45 -7.98
CA THR A 155 -10.57 -9.58 -9.28
C THR A 155 -9.31 -8.72 -9.33
N ALA A 156 -9.21 -7.72 -8.45
CA ALA A 156 -8.11 -6.79 -8.27
C ALA A 156 -7.96 -6.46 -6.77
N VAL A 157 -6.95 -5.67 -6.42
CA VAL A 157 -6.81 -5.08 -5.09
C VAL A 157 -6.59 -3.59 -5.27
N ASP A 158 -7.60 -2.81 -4.91
CA ASP A 158 -7.58 -1.34 -5.06
C ASP A 158 -6.66 -0.69 -4.04
N THR A 159 -6.54 -1.30 -2.85
CA THR A 159 -5.57 -0.91 -1.84
C THR A 159 -5.38 -2.00 -0.79
N VAL A 160 -4.28 -1.90 -0.03
CA VAL A 160 -4.04 -2.70 1.17
C VAL A 160 -3.62 -1.78 2.31
N ILE A 161 -4.27 -1.96 3.46
CA ILE A 161 -3.91 -1.27 4.71
C ILE A 161 -3.34 -2.30 5.68
N PRO A 162 -2.03 -2.26 6.00
CA PRO A 162 -1.47 -3.11 7.04
C PRO A 162 -2.16 -2.86 8.39
N VAL A 163 -2.38 -3.93 9.17
CA VAL A 163 -3.04 -3.78 10.48
C VAL A 163 -2.02 -3.28 11.51
N PRO A 164 -2.31 -2.19 12.25
CA PRO A 164 -1.40 -1.70 13.28
C PRO A 164 -1.13 -2.77 14.34
N GLY A 165 0.15 -3.02 14.63
CA GLY A 165 0.58 -3.99 15.64
C GLY A 165 0.43 -5.45 15.23
N VAL A 166 -0.06 -5.76 14.02
CA VAL A 166 -0.16 -7.12 13.48
C VAL A 166 0.49 -7.16 12.09
N PRO A 167 1.82 -7.24 12.00
CA PRO A 167 2.56 -7.08 10.74
C PRO A 167 2.21 -8.07 9.63
N SER A 168 1.64 -9.22 10.00
CA SER A 168 1.18 -10.23 9.05
C SER A 168 -0.23 -9.97 8.52
N ASP A 169 -0.99 -9.05 9.12
CA ASP A 169 -2.36 -8.80 8.71
C ASP A 169 -2.47 -7.59 7.79
N GLY A 170 -3.36 -7.70 6.81
CA GLY A 170 -3.76 -6.59 5.95
C GLY A 170 -5.27 -6.56 5.74
N TYR A 171 -5.84 -5.36 5.67
CA TYR A 171 -7.17 -5.12 5.10
C TYR A 171 -7.02 -4.89 3.60
N PHE A 172 -7.54 -5.79 2.79
CA PHE A 172 -7.52 -5.73 1.33
C PHE A 172 -8.86 -5.20 0.84
N PHE A 173 -8.85 -4.19 -0.03
CA PHE A 173 -10.06 -3.49 -0.49
C PHE A 173 -10.28 -3.65 -1.99
N GLN A 174 -11.54 -3.72 -2.40
CA GLN A 174 -11.99 -3.58 -3.78
C GLN A 174 -13.37 -2.93 -3.78
N GLY A 175 -13.54 -1.75 -4.37
CA GLY A 175 -14.82 -1.04 -4.39
C GLY A 175 -15.37 -0.76 -2.98
N ASP A 176 -16.58 -1.26 -2.69
CA ASP A 176 -17.22 -1.18 -1.35
C ASP A 176 -17.00 -2.46 -0.51
N GLN A 177 -16.11 -3.37 -0.89
CA GLN A 177 -15.80 -4.56 -0.09
C GLN A 177 -14.37 -4.54 0.44
N TYR A 178 -14.19 -5.11 1.62
CA TYR A 178 -12.88 -5.41 2.16
C TYR A 178 -12.84 -6.77 2.86
N ILE A 179 -11.65 -7.34 2.95
CA ILE A 179 -11.35 -8.57 3.68
C ILE A 179 -10.08 -8.37 4.50
N ARG A 180 -10.09 -8.79 5.77
CA ARG A 180 -8.89 -8.84 6.60
C ARG A 180 -8.29 -10.23 6.48
N LEU A 181 -7.06 -10.29 6.00
CA LEU A 181 -6.30 -11.54 5.91
C LEU A 181 -5.09 -11.48 6.83
N THR A 182 -4.78 -12.60 7.49
CA THR A 182 -3.42 -12.90 7.91
C THR A 182 -2.69 -13.51 6.73
N VAL A 183 -1.53 -12.95 6.41
CA VAL A 183 -0.66 -13.31 5.31
C VAL A 183 0.57 -14.04 5.84
N GLU A 184 0.86 -15.20 5.23
CA GLU A 184 2.14 -15.88 5.41
C GLU A 184 3.15 -15.41 4.34
N PRO A 185 4.48 -15.53 4.56
CA PRO A 185 5.50 -14.97 3.66
C PRO A 185 5.49 -15.50 2.22
N ASP A 186 4.76 -16.58 1.93
CA ASP A 186 4.60 -17.17 0.60
C ASP A 186 3.18 -17.02 0.03
N GLN A 187 2.26 -16.36 0.75
CA GLN A 187 0.81 -16.23 0.45
C GLN A 187 0.02 -17.53 0.30
N THR A 188 0.65 -18.70 0.35
CA THR A 188 -0.03 -19.95 -0.01
C THR A 188 -1.11 -20.34 1.00
N GLN A 189 -1.03 -19.79 2.22
CA GLN A 189 -1.91 -20.08 3.34
C GLN A 189 -2.45 -18.82 4.03
N THR A 190 -2.90 -17.83 3.26
CA THR A 190 -3.64 -16.72 3.88
C THR A 190 -4.79 -17.25 4.72
N LYS A 191 -5.09 -16.58 5.84
CA LYS A 191 -6.22 -16.91 6.71
C LYS A 191 -7.20 -15.74 6.73
N VAL A 192 -8.47 -16.01 6.50
CA VAL A 192 -9.52 -15.00 6.64
C VAL A 192 -9.75 -14.71 8.11
N VAL A 193 -9.45 -13.48 8.53
CA VAL A 193 -9.71 -13.01 9.89
C VAL A 193 -11.10 -12.37 9.98
N PHE A 194 -11.48 -11.62 8.94
CA PHE A 194 -12.79 -10.96 8.86
C PHE A 194 -13.18 -10.66 7.41
N GLY A 195 -14.48 -10.70 7.12
CA GLY A 195 -15.03 -10.38 5.81
C GLY A 195 -15.21 -11.60 4.88
N PRO A 196 -15.56 -11.38 3.59
CA PRO A 196 -15.75 -10.07 2.96
C PRO A 196 -16.88 -9.26 3.61
N ALA A 197 -16.69 -7.96 3.72
CA ALA A 197 -17.64 -7.06 4.38
C ALA A 197 -17.71 -5.72 3.67
N SER A 198 -18.85 -5.02 3.80
CA SER A 198 -19.01 -3.69 3.22
C SER A 198 -18.13 -2.67 3.94
N VAL A 199 -17.42 -1.85 3.15
CA VAL A 199 -16.59 -0.74 3.62
C VAL A 199 -17.49 0.31 4.27
N LYS A 200 -18.54 0.78 3.59
CA LYS A 200 -19.52 1.73 4.14
C LYS A 200 -20.03 1.33 5.52
N LYS A 201 -20.34 0.04 5.71
CA LYS A 201 -20.88 -0.46 6.97
C LYS A 201 -19.86 -0.47 8.12
N HIS A 202 -18.60 -0.82 7.85
CA HIS A 202 -17.60 -1.07 8.91
C HIS A 202 -16.54 0.03 9.04
N TRP A 203 -16.47 0.91 8.04
CA TRP A 203 -15.57 2.04 7.97
C TRP A 203 -16.37 3.33 7.70
N PRO A 204 -17.36 3.68 8.52
CA PRO A 204 -18.26 4.81 8.26
C PRO A 204 -17.51 6.16 8.22
N SER A 205 -16.31 6.25 8.80
CA SER A 205 -15.44 7.42 8.69
C SER A 205 -14.92 7.66 7.26
N LEU A 206 -14.98 6.66 6.37
CA LEU A 206 -14.53 6.76 4.98
C LEU A 206 -15.65 7.18 4.02
N ASP A 207 -16.91 7.24 4.48
CA ASP A 207 -18.06 7.59 3.65
C ASP A 207 -18.03 9.05 3.19
N ASN A 208 -17.53 9.93 4.06
CA ASN A 208 -17.47 11.37 3.82
C ASN A 208 -16.11 11.85 3.25
N LEU A 209 -15.16 10.93 3.04
CA LEU A 209 -13.87 11.18 2.38
C LEU A 209 -13.96 11.14 0.85
#